data_AF-A0A3P6P3Y8-F1
#
_entry.id   AF-A0A3P6P3Y8-F1
#
_cell.length_a   1.000
_cell.length_b   1.000
_cell.length_c   1.000
_cell.angle_alpha   90.00
_cell.angle_beta   90.00
_cell.angle_gamma   90.00
#
_symmetry.space_group_name_H-M   'P 1'
#
loop_
_entity.id
_entity.type
_entity.pdbx_description
1 polymer ?
#
loop_
_entity_poly.entity_id
_entity_poly.type
_entity_poly.pdbx_seq_one_letter_code
_entity_poly.pdbx_strand_id
1 'polypeptide(L)'
;MQSGLTGPALRTPHAIVNIEQTGTNDYWGLLSTFPINQIIKARVYDLEMMLKKVMEMEAETGESAKFTCIVINAWLIDRSNQIL
;
A
#
# COMPACT_ATOMS: atom_id res chain seq x y z
N MET A 1 -14.57 -1.32 5.88
CA MET A 1 -13.24 -1.96 5.95
C MET A 1 -12.22 -0.83 5.86
N GLN A 2 -11.25 -0.76 6.77
CA GLN A 2 -10.23 0.28 6.71
C GLN A 2 -9.23 -0.06 5.60
N SER A 3 -8.89 0.89 4.74
CA SER A 3 -7.91 0.74 3.65
C SER A 3 -6.72 1.68 3.88
N GLY A 4 -5.61 1.39 3.21
CA GLY A 4 -4.33 2.07 3.36
C GLY A 4 -3.47 1.49 4.48
N LEU A 5 -2.54 2.32 4.97
CA LEU A 5 -1.67 2.01 6.08
C LEU A 5 -2.49 1.86 7.37
N THR A 6 -2.52 0.65 7.93
CA THR A 6 -3.32 0.36 9.13
C THR A 6 -2.45 0.35 10.40
N GLY A 7 -2.09 -0.83 10.91
CA GLY A 7 -1.34 -0.98 12.15
C GLY A 7 -0.64 -2.35 12.25
N PRO A 8 -0.15 -2.71 13.45
CA PRO A 8 0.55 -3.97 13.67
C PRO A 8 -0.31 -5.19 13.31
N ALA A 9 0.32 -6.20 12.69
CA ALA A 9 -0.30 -7.46 12.37
C ALA A 9 -0.52 -8.28 13.65
N LEU A 10 -1.73 -8.81 13.82
CA LEU A 10 -2.09 -9.56 15.03
C LEU A 10 -1.32 -10.88 15.19
N ARG A 11 -0.99 -11.56 14.09
CA ARG A 11 -0.40 -12.91 14.09
C ARG A 11 1.03 -12.97 13.58
N THR A 12 1.54 -11.86 13.06
CA THR A 12 2.90 -11.78 12.53
C THR A 12 3.64 -10.72 13.33
N PRO A 13 4.48 -11.13 14.29
CA PRO A 13 5.31 -10.18 15.04
C PRO A 13 6.11 -9.28 14.10
N HIS A 14 6.32 -8.03 14.53
CA HIS A 14 7.12 -7.02 13.80
C HIS A 14 6.65 -6.81 12.35
N ALA A 15 5.35 -6.96 12.11
CA ALA A 15 4.76 -6.68 10.80
C ALA A 15 3.70 -5.59 10.88
N ILE A 16 3.71 -4.67 9.92
CA ILE A 16 2.67 -3.65 9.75
C ILE A 16 1.81 -4.02 8.55
N VAL A 17 0.49 -3.93 8.71
CA VAL A 17 -0.47 -4.28 7.67
C VAL A 17 -0.78 -3.05 6.81
N ASN A 18 -0.53 -3.16 5.51
CA ASN A 18 -1.04 -2.23 4.51
C ASN A 18 -2.17 -2.91 3.72
N ILE A 19 -3.36 -2.32 3.70
CA ILE A 19 -4.52 -2.85 3.01
C ILE A 19 -4.75 -2.08 1.72
N GLU A 20 -4.48 -2.70 0.57
CA GLU A 20 -4.67 -2.08 -0.74
C GLU A 20 -5.99 -2.58 -1.36
N GLN A 21 -6.81 -1.65 -1.86
CA GLN A 21 -8.06 -1.97 -2.56
C GLN A 21 -7.89 -1.72 -4.06
N THR A 22 -7.61 -2.77 -4.83
CA THR A 22 -7.33 -2.64 -6.27
C THR A 22 -8.58 -2.66 -7.14
N GLY A 23 -9.62 -3.40 -6.74
CA GLY A 23 -10.81 -3.61 -7.56
C GLY A 23 -11.80 -2.45 -7.63
N THR A 24 -11.66 -1.44 -6.76
CA THR A 24 -12.58 -0.28 -6.68
C THR A 24 -11.89 1.03 -7.05
N ASN A 25 -10.60 1.02 -7.35
CA ASN A 25 -9.86 2.21 -7.72
C ASN A 25 -10.16 2.58 -9.18
N ASP A 26 -10.60 3.80 -9.40
CA ASP A 26 -10.74 4.37 -10.74
C ASP A 26 -9.38 4.84 -11.27
N TYR A 27 -8.57 3.90 -11.73
CA TYR A 27 -7.25 4.20 -12.29
C TYR A 27 -7.33 5.04 -13.56
N TRP A 28 -8.38 4.89 -14.37
CA TRP A 28 -8.58 5.67 -15.59
C TRP A 28 -8.92 7.12 -15.27
N GLY A 29 -9.82 7.35 -14.32
CA GLY A 29 -10.10 8.68 -13.77
C GLY A 29 -8.86 9.33 -13.18
N LEU A 30 -8.06 8.59 -12.41
CA LEU A 30 -6.81 9.11 -11.83
C LEU A 30 -5.82 9.58 -12.91
N LEU A 31 -5.56 8.72 -13.91
CA LEU A 31 -4.60 9.00 -14.98
C LEU A 31 -5.08 10.09 -15.95
N SER A 32 -6.39 10.23 -16.14
CA SER A 32 -6.97 11.29 -16.97
C SER A 32 -7.07 12.65 -16.24
N THR A 33 -7.08 12.64 -14.91
CA THR A 33 -7.23 13.86 -14.10
C THR A 33 -5.89 14.46 -13.69
N PHE A 34 -4.90 13.62 -13.34
CA PHE A 34 -3.63 14.08 -12.77
C PHE A 34 -2.45 13.74 -13.67
N PRO A 35 -1.47 14.65 -13.81
CA PRO A 35 -0.19 14.34 -14.44
C PRO A 35 0.53 13.19 -13.72
N ILE A 36 1.17 12.31 -14.51
CA ILE A 36 1.84 11.11 -13.98
C ILE A 36 2.88 11.42 -12.89
N ASN A 37 3.60 12.54 -13.02
CA ASN A 37 4.60 12.93 -12.03
C ASN A 37 3.98 13.26 -10.64
N GLN A 38 2.75 13.77 -10.59
CA GLN A 38 2.04 14.00 -9.33
C GLN A 38 1.59 12.69 -8.71
N ILE A 39 1.10 11.76 -9.52
CA ILE A 39 0.70 10.42 -9.07
C ILE A 39 1.92 9.68 -8.50
N ILE A 40 3.05 9.70 -9.20
CA ILE A 40 4.30 9.09 -8.72
C ILE A 40 4.79 9.77 -7.44
N LYS A 41 4.74 11.11 -7.35
CA LYS A 41 5.13 11.83 -6.13
C LYS A 41 4.26 11.44 -4.93
N ALA A 42 2.96 11.29 -5.12
CA ALA A 42 2.07 10.80 -4.07
C ALA A 42 2.44 9.37 -3.63
N ARG A 43 2.75 8.47 -4.58
CA ARG A 43 3.19 7.11 -4.26
C ARG A 43 4.55 7.06 -3.55
N VAL A 44 5.48 7.94 -3.90
CA VAL A 44 6.76 8.06 -3.17
C VAL A 44 6.51 8.51 -1.74
N TYR A 45 5.64 9.50 -1.53
CA TYR A 45 5.26 9.94 -0.20
C TYR A 45 4.62 8.82 0.63
N ASP A 46 3.73 8.03 0.04
CA ASP A 46 3.15 6.86 0.71
C ASP A 46 4.23 5.86 1.17
N LEU A 47 5.23 5.59 0.30
CA LEU A 47 6.36 4.72 0.62
C LEU A 47 7.23 5.27 1.75
N GLU A 48 7.46 6.59 1.79
CA GLU A 48 8.19 7.24 2.88
C GLU A 48 7.43 7.17 4.22
N MET A 49 6.10 7.30 4.18
CA MET A 49 5.25 7.14 5.36
C MET A 49 5.20 5.70 5.86
N MET A 50 5.21 4.74 4.95
CA MET A 50 5.38 3.33 5.28
C MET A 50 6.74 3.12 5.96
N LEU A 51 7.84 3.56 5.34
CA LEU A 51 9.19 3.39 5.91
C LEU A 51 9.30 4.00 7.31
N LYS A 52 8.77 5.22 7.51
CA LYS A 52 8.74 5.88 8.82
C LYS A 52 8.10 4.99 9.90
N LYS A 53 7.01 4.31 9.58
CA LYS A 53 6.29 3.44 10.52
C LYS A 53 7.06 2.17 10.87
N VAL A 54 7.82 1.63 9.92
CA VAL A 54 8.76 0.53 10.21
C VAL A 54 9.81 1.03 11.19
N MET A 55 10.44 2.17 10.92
CA MET A 55 11.47 2.72 11.80
C MET A 55 10.94 3.01 13.21
N GLU A 56 9.71 3.52 13.32
CA GLU A 56 9.04 3.72 14.62
C GLU A 56 8.84 2.38 15.37
N MET A 57 8.36 1.34 14.69
CA MET A 57 8.21 0.01 15.28
C MET A 57 9.55 -0.60 15.69
N GLU A 58 10.58 -0.47 14.87
CA GLU A 58 11.93 -0.97 15.18
C GLU A 58 12.53 -0.26 16.39
N ALA A 59 12.31 1.05 16.52
CA ALA A 59 12.75 1.82 17.68
C ALA A 59 12.00 1.40 18.97
N GLU A 60 10.72 1.06 18.87
CA GLU A 60 9.90 0.60 19.99
C GLU A 60 10.23 -0.82 20.43
N THR A 61 10.48 -1.74 19.48
CA THR A 61 10.69 -3.16 19.79
C THR A 61 12.15 -3.58 19.89
N GLY A 62 13.08 -2.81 19.31
CA GLY A 62 14.50 -3.19 19.20
C GLY A 62 14.76 -4.35 18.23
N GLU A 63 13.77 -4.69 17.40
CA GLU A 63 13.81 -5.82 16.45
C GLU A 63 13.44 -5.33 15.05
N SER A 64 13.99 -5.96 14.01
CA SER A 64 13.70 -5.58 12.62
C SER A 64 12.22 -5.79 12.27
N ALA A 65 11.61 -4.78 11.65
CA ALA A 65 10.21 -4.81 11.26
C ALA A 65 10.04 -4.85 9.74
N LYS A 66 8.88 -5.32 9.29
CA LYS A 66 8.55 -5.45 7.85
C LYS A 66 7.12 -5.04 7.56
N PHE A 67 6.84 -4.74 6.30
CA PHE A 67 5.47 -4.62 5.81
C PHE A 67 4.91 -5.94 5.35
N THR A 68 3.66 -6.21 5.71
CA THR A 68 2.82 -7.21 5.06
C THR A 68 1.71 -6.47 4.32
N CYS A 69 1.78 -6.49 2.99
CA CYS A 69 0.71 -5.96 2.16
C CYS A 69 -0.38 -7.01 1.99
N ILE A 70 -1.62 -6.64 2.29
CA ILE A 70 -2.81 -7.45 2.02
C ILE A 70 -3.60 -6.72 0.92
N VAL A 71 -3.61 -7.32 -0.27
CA VAL A 71 -4.42 -6.83 -1.39
C VAL A 71 -5.81 -7.45 -1.27
N ILE A 72 -6.83 -6.60 -1.10
CA ILE A 72 -8.22 -7.02 -1.02
C ILE A 72 -8.92 -6.67 -2.35
N ASN A 73 -9.63 -7.65 -2.92
CA ASN A 73 -10.40 -7.56 -4.17
C ASN A 73 -9.55 -7.40 -5.44
N ALA A 74 -8.93 -8.49 -5.90
CA ALA A 74 -8.35 -8.61 -7.25
C ALA A 74 -9.36 -9.11 -8.32
N TRP A 75 -10.59 -9.46 -7.93
CA TRP A 75 -11.59 -10.09 -8.79
C TRP A 75 -12.10 -9.22 -9.97
N LEU A 76 -11.89 -7.89 -9.91
CA LEU A 76 -12.26 -6.93 -10.96
C LEU A 76 -11.07 -6.44 -11.77
N ILE A 77 -9.88 -7.02 -11.58
CA ILE A 77 -8.75 -6.76 -12.46
C ILE A 77 -9.02 -7.55 -13.75
N ASP A 78 -9.34 -6.83 -14.82
CA ASP A 78 -9.44 -7.40 -16.15
C ASP A 78 -8.07 -8.00 -16.53
N ARG A 79 -8.01 -9.34 -16.54
CA ARG A 79 -6.81 -10.09 -16.90
C ARG A 79 -6.56 -10.15 -18.40
N SER A 80 -7.45 -9.58 -19.23
CA SER A 80 -7.26 -9.53 -20.68
C SER A 80 -6.28 -8.45 -21.13
N ASN A 81 -5.96 -7.47 -20.26
CA ASN A 81 -4.95 -6.44 -20.50
C ASN A 81 -3.58 -6.79 -19.88
N GLN A 82 -3.15 -8.06 -20.02
CA GLN A 82 -1.72 -8.35 -19.96
C GLN A 82 -1.05 -7.66 -21.17
N ILE A 83 -0.49 -6.48 -20.89
CA ILE A 83 0.40 -5.73 -21.75
C ILE A 83 1.44 -6.70 -22.34
N LEU A 84 1.47 -6.81 -23.68
CA LEU A 84 2.60 -7.34 -24.45
C LEU A 84 3.86 -6.52 -24.18
#